data_AF-J3HS45-F1
#
_entry.id   AF-J3HS45-F1
#
_cell.length_a   1.000
_cell.length_b   1.000
_cell.length_c   1.000
_cell.angle_alpha   90.00
_cell.angle_beta   90.00
_cell.angle_gamma   90.00
#
_symmetry.space_group_name_H-M   'P 1'
#
loop_
_entity.id
_entity.type
_entity.pdbx_description
1 polymer ?
#
loop_
_entity_poly.entity_id
_entity_poly.type
_entity_poly.pdbx_seq_one_letter_code
_entity_poly.pdbx_strand_id
1 'polypeptide(L)'
;MKAKQNIQQEFKEGQGYSQKDWDEVSDNPEWTEEDFKNARPFREVFPELAEKIREEIAKRGRPHSAITKQPVTIRLDPDVIAKFKATGRGWQSRINEVLREAKV
;
A
#
# COMPACT_ATOMS: atom_id res chain seq x y z
N MET A 1 -12.39 -10.31 9.38
CA MET A 1 -12.71 -10.30 7.94
C MET A 1 -11.76 -11.26 7.24
N LYS A 2 -12.23 -12.40 6.70
CA LYS A 2 -11.37 -13.28 5.89
C LYS A 2 -11.38 -12.78 4.45
N ALA A 3 -10.26 -12.24 3.97
CA ALA A 3 -10.10 -11.97 2.55
C ALA A 3 -10.11 -13.33 1.82
N LYS A 4 -10.95 -13.48 0.81
CA LYS A 4 -10.89 -14.63 -0.11
C LYS A 4 -9.60 -14.48 -0.90
N GLN A 5 -8.53 -15.18 -0.48
CA GLN A 5 -7.31 -15.23 -1.26
C GLN A 5 -7.59 -16.08 -2.49
N ASN A 6 -7.58 -15.44 -3.66
CA ASN A 6 -7.61 -16.13 -4.95
C ASN A 6 -6.18 -16.64 -5.23
N ILE A 7 -5.78 -17.70 -4.55
CA ILE A 7 -4.44 -18.29 -4.65
C ILE A 7 -4.37 -19.08 -5.96
N GLN A 8 -3.34 -18.82 -6.76
CA GLN A 8 -3.06 -19.59 -7.95
C GLN A 8 -2.56 -20.98 -7.55
N GLN A 9 -3.33 -22.04 -7.82
CA GLN A 9 -2.98 -23.42 -7.49
C GLN A 9 -2.19 -24.14 -8.57
N GLU A 10 -2.17 -23.61 -9.80
CA GLU A 10 -1.51 -24.22 -10.96
C GLU A 10 -0.54 -23.23 -11.61
N PHE A 11 0.54 -23.74 -12.19
CA PHE A 11 1.49 -22.92 -12.94
C PHE A 11 0.79 -22.16 -14.08
N LYS A 12 1.16 -20.88 -14.25
CA LYS A 12 0.71 -20.04 -15.37
C LYS A 12 1.89 -19.31 -15.96
N GLU A 13 2.01 -19.37 -17.27
CA GLU A 13 3.05 -18.66 -18.01
C GLU A 13 2.89 -17.13 -17.89
N GLY A 14 4.00 -16.40 -18.10
CA GLY A 14 4.02 -14.93 -18.10
C GLY A 14 4.13 -14.27 -16.71
N GLN A 15 4.36 -15.04 -15.65
CA GLN A 15 4.49 -14.54 -14.28
C GLN A 15 5.94 -14.18 -13.87
N GLY A 16 6.91 -14.30 -14.78
CA GLY A 16 8.32 -13.97 -14.53
C GLY A 16 9.14 -15.07 -13.85
N TYR A 17 8.58 -16.27 -13.69
CA TYR A 17 9.24 -17.50 -13.25
C TYR A 17 8.92 -18.65 -14.20
N SER A 18 9.82 -19.63 -14.30
CA SER A 18 9.65 -20.80 -15.15
C SER A 18 8.83 -21.89 -14.46
N GLN A 19 8.35 -22.87 -15.23
CA GLN A 19 7.69 -24.06 -14.67
C GLN A 19 8.63 -24.82 -13.72
N LYS A 20 9.92 -24.87 -14.04
CA LYS A 20 10.92 -25.51 -13.19
C LYS A 20 11.02 -24.82 -11.82
N ASP A 21 11.04 -23.49 -11.80
CA ASP A 21 11.08 -22.72 -10.54
C ASP A 21 9.81 -22.93 -9.71
N TRP A 22 8.66 -23.11 -10.39
CA TRP A 22 7.38 -23.41 -9.73
C TRP A 22 7.38 -24.80 -9.10
N ASP A 23 7.81 -25.81 -9.85
CA ASP A 23 7.84 -27.19 -9.37
C ASP A 23 8.80 -27.34 -8.19
N GLU A 24 9.93 -26.62 -8.19
CA GLU A 24 10.93 -26.63 -7.11
C GLU A 24 10.40 -26.15 -5.75
N VAL A 25 9.35 -25.32 -5.73
CA VAL A 25 8.75 -24.79 -4.49
C VAL A 25 7.34 -25.32 -4.23
N SER A 26 6.83 -26.19 -5.11
CA SER A 26 5.45 -26.69 -5.07
C SER A 26 5.16 -27.62 -3.89
N ASP A 27 6.20 -28.21 -3.31
CA ASP A 27 6.14 -29.12 -2.16
C ASP A 27 6.25 -28.40 -0.80
N ASN A 28 6.42 -27.07 -0.80
CA ASN A 28 6.56 -26.31 0.42
C ASN A 28 5.26 -26.39 1.26
N PRO A 29 5.31 -26.90 2.51
CA PRO A 29 4.13 -27.12 3.31
C PRO A 29 3.44 -25.80 3.70
N GLU A 30 2.14 -25.88 3.96
CA GLU A 30 1.41 -24.76 4.53
C GLU A 30 1.93 -24.45 5.94
N TRP A 31 2.05 -23.15 6.25
CA TRP A 31 2.43 -22.72 7.58
C TRP A 31 1.34 -23.04 8.60
N THR A 32 1.71 -23.73 9.66
CA THR A 32 0.83 -24.06 10.78
C THR A 32 0.77 -22.90 11.78
N GLU A 33 -0.19 -22.96 12.71
CA GLU A 33 -0.26 -21.98 13.82
C GLU A 33 1.00 -22.00 14.69
N GLU A 34 1.68 -23.14 14.82
CA GLU A 34 2.92 -23.25 15.58
C GLU A 34 4.09 -22.55 14.87
N ASP A 35 4.15 -22.64 13.54
CA ASP A 35 5.15 -21.93 12.74
C ASP A 35 5.02 -20.41 12.92
N PHE A 36 3.79 -19.89 12.93
CA PHE A 36 3.53 -18.48 13.20
C PHE A 36 3.90 -18.06 14.62
N LYS A 37 3.72 -18.94 15.63
CA LYS A 37 4.13 -18.64 17.02
C LYS A 37 5.65 -18.55 17.15
N ASN A 38 6.38 -19.35 16.38
CA ASN A 38 7.85 -19.36 16.38
C ASN A 38 8.46 -18.32 15.43
N ALA A 39 7.65 -17.65 14.61
CA ALA A 39 8.12 -16.65 13.65
C ALA A 39 8.79 -15.47 14.36
N ARG A 40 9.96 -15.07 13.84
CA ARG A 40 10.73 -13.93 14.36
C ARG A 40 10.64 -12.74 13.41
N PRO A 41 10.59 -11.49 13.92
CA PRO A 41 10.62 -10.31 13.07
C PRO A 41 11.88 -10.29 12.18
N PHE A 42 11.69 -9.98 10.89
CA PHE A 42 12.78 -9.89 9.91
C PHE A 42 13.96 -9.04 10.40
N ARG A 43 13.68 -7.92 11.06
CA ARG A 43 14.69 -7.00 11.60
C ARG A 43 15.56 -7.60 12.70
N GLU A 44 15.06 -8.59 13.42
CA GLU A 44 15.82 -9.28 14.48
C GLU A 44 16.69 -10.39 13.92
N VAL A 45 16.23 -11.08 12.88
CA VAL A 45 16.98 -12.18 12.25
C VAL A 45 18.06 -11.62 11.31
N PHE A 46 17.79 -10.52 10.62
CA PHE A 46 18.70 -9.90 9.65
C PHE A 46 18.89 -8.39 9.92
N PRO A 47 19.55 -8.02 11.03
CA PRO A 47 19.67 -6.62 11.44
C PRO A 47 20.41 -5.75 10.42
N GLU A 48 21.54 -6.22 9.89
CA GLU A 48 22.32 -5.45 8.91
C GLU A 48 21.57 -5.23 7.58
N LEU A 49 20.88 -6.26 7.09
CA LEU A 49 20.08 -6.13 5.87
C LEU A 49 18.89 -5.21 6.07
N ALA A 50 18.26 -5.26 7.25
CA ALA A 50 17.18 -4.34 7.61
C ALA A 50 17.65 -2.88 7.65
N GLU A 51 18.84 -2.59 8.16
CA GLU A 51 19.42 -1.25 8.12
C GLU A 51 19.69 -0.79 6.68
N LYS A 52 20.33 -1.63 5.85
CA LYS A 52 20.58 -1.30 4.45
C LYS A 52 19.29 -1.00 3.69
N ILE A 53 18.24 -1.79 3.88
CA ILE A 53 16.93 -1.54 3.27
C ILE A 53 16.35 -0.21 3.76
N ARG A 54 16.44 0.09 5.07
CA ARG A 54 15.96 1.36 5.63
C ARG A 54 16.69 2.56 5.04
N GLU A 55 18.01 2.48 4.94
CA GLU A 55 18.83 3.52 4.32
C GLU A 55 18.44 3.75 2.85
N GLU A 56 18.28 2.68 2.07
CA GLU A 56 17.89 2.79 0.66
C GLU A 56 16.47 3.36 0.48
N ILE A 57 15.52 2.96 1.33
CA ILE A 57 14.17 3.55 1.32
C ILE A 57 14.23 5.05 1.68
N ALA A 58 15.02 5.41 2.70
CA ALA A 58 15.19 6.79 3.11
C ALA A 58 15.81 7.66 1.99
N LYS A 59 16.83 7.14 1.29
CA LYS A 59 17.45 7.81 0.13
C LYS A 59 16.47 8.00 -1.02
N ARG A 60 15.65 6.99 -1.33
CA ARG A 60 14.69 7.04 -2.44
C ARG A 60 13.49 7.93 -2.15
N GLY A 61 13.15 8.11 -0.87
CA GLY A 61 11.96 8.85 -0.44
C GLY A 61 10.66 8.16 -0.85
N ARG A 62 9.53 8.83 -0.63
CA ARG A 62 8.23 8.34 -1.09
C ARG A 62 8.24 8.24 -2.62
N PRO A 63 7.81 7.12 -3.21
CA PRO A 63 7.69 7.01 -4.67
C PRO A 63 6.93 8.21 -5.22
N HIS A 64 7.45 8.79 -6.30
CA HIS A 64 6.80 9.90 -6.97
C HIS A 64 5.40 9.46 -7.42
N SER A 65 4.37 10.17 -7.00
CA SER A 65 3.01 9.92 -7.51
C SER A 65 2.96 10.44 -8.94
N ALA A 66 2.58 9.60 -9.91
CA ALA A 66 2.42 10.02 -11.30
C ALA A 66 1.41 11.16 -11.47
N ILE A 67 0.45 11.26 -10.54
CA ILE A 67 -0.52 12.37 -10.45
C ILE A 67 -0.46 12.93 -9.04
N THR A 68 -0.01 14.17 -8.90
CA THR A 68 0.01 14.90 -7.62
C THR A 68 -1.12 15.92 -7.58
N LYS A 69 -1.64 16.19 -6.37
CA LYS A 69 -2.56 17.32 -6.18
C LYS A 69 -1.78 18.61 -6.37
N GLN A 70 -2.29 19.51 -7.21
CA GLN A 70 -1.67 20.81 -7.42
C GLN A 70 -2.14 21.79 -6.33
N PRO A 71 -1.23 22.42 -5.57
CA PRO A 71 -1.60 23.45 -4.61
C PRO A 71 -2.00 24.71 -5.39
N VAL A 72 -3.27 25.10 -5.28
CA VAL A 72 -3.80 26.33 -5.87
C VAL A 72 -4.40 27.22 -4.79
N THR A 73 -4.26 28.53 -4.95
CA THR A 73 -4.89 29.52 -4.07
C THR A 73 -6.24 29.93 -4.67
N ILE A 74 -7.33 29.39 -4.11
CA ILE A 74 -8.69 29.82 -4.44
C ILE A 74 -9.35 30.48 -3.23
N ARG A 75 -10.26 31.42 -3.48
CA ARG A 75 -11.14 31.99 -2.44
C ARG A 75 -12.47 31.27 -2.50
N LEU A 76 -12.93 30.79 -1.35
CA LEU A 76 -14.22 30.13 -1.16
C LEU A 76 -15.01 30.93 -0.13
N ASP A 77 -16.33 30.85 -0.22
CA ASP A 77 -17.20 31.55 0.72
C ASP A 77 -16.99 31.04 2.17
N PRO A 78 -17.04 31.94 3.18
CA PRO A 78 -16.76 31.56 4.57
C PRO A 78 -17.68 30.47 5.12
N ASP A 79 -18.95 30.45 4.71
CA ASP A 79 -19.96 29.47 5.11
C ASP A 79 -19.64 28.07 4.56
N VAL A 80 -19.17 27.98 3.31
CA VAL A 80 -18.69 26.74 2.69
C VAL A 80 -17.52 26.18 3.51
N ILE A 81 -16.52 27.01 3.82
CA ILE A 81 -15.36 26.59 4.62
C ILE A 81 -15.80 26.12 6.01
N ALA A 82 -16.70 26.85 6.67
CA ALA A 82 -17.21 26.49 7.99
C ALA A 82 -17.94 25.14 7.98
N LYS A 83 -18.81 24.92 6.99
CA LYS A 83 -19.57 23.67 6.81
C LYS A 83 -18.66 22.47 6.63
N PHE A 84 -17.62 22.57 5.79
CA PHE A 84 -16.67 21.48 5.61
C PHE A 84 -15.80 21.27 6.86
N LYS A 85 -15.27 22.32 7.49
CA LYS A 85 -14.47 22.20 8.73
C LYS A 85 -15.22 21.50 9.85
N ALA A 86 -16.53 21.72 9.98
CA ALA A 86 -17.38 21.04 10.96
C ALA A 86 -17.42 19.50 10.77
N THR A 87 -17.09 18.98 9.58
CA THR A 87 -16.96 17.53 9.33
C THR A 87 -15.70 16.89 9.93
N GLY A 88 -14.83 17.71 10.54
CA GLY A 88 -13.63 17.26 11.23
C GLY A 88 -12.48 16.86 10.31
N ARG A 89 -11.65 15.90 10.77
CA ARG A 89 -10.46 15.44 10.03
C ARG A 89 -10.85 15.01 8.62
N GLY A 90 -10.07 15.45 7.63
CA GLY A 90 -10.29 15.12 6.22
C GLY A 90 -11.24 16.05 5.47
N TRP A 91 -11.71 17.16 6.06
CA TRP A 91 -12.60 18.11 5.38
C TRP A 91 -12.03 18.66 4.06
N GLN A 92 -10.71 18.85 3.95
CA GLN A 92 -10.05 19.26 2.71
C GLN A 92 -10.14 18.21 1.59
N SER A 93 -10.13 16.92 1.94
CA SER A 93 -10.35 15.85 0.96
C SER A 93 -11.80 15.83 0.49
N ARG A 94 -12.76 16.04 1.41
CA ARG A 94 -14.19 16.08 1.07
C ARG A 94 -14.53 17.25 0.15
N ILE A 95 -14.01 18.45 0.42
CA ILE A 95 -14.26 19.59 -0.48
C ILE A 95 -13.64 19.36 -1.87
N ASN A 96 -12.46 18.73 -1.93
CA ASN A 96 -11.84 18.36 -3.21
C ASN A 96 -12.68 17.33 -3.99
N GLU A 97 -13.34 16.39 -3.32
CA GLU A 97 -14.25 15.42 -3.95
C GLU A 97 -15.47 16.11 -4.56
N VAL A 98 -16.09 17.03 -3.83
CA VAL A 98 -17.21 17.83 -4.36
C VAL A 98 -16.80 18.67 -5.57
N LEU A 99 -15.62 19.30 -5.53
CA LEU A 99 -15.08 20.04 -6.67
C LEU A 99 -14.80 19.14 -7.89
N ARG A 100 -14.57 17.83 -7.68
CA ARG A 100 -14.36 16.86 -8.77
C ARG A 100 -15.66 16.44 -9.45
N GLU A 101 -16.76 16.42 -8.70
CA GLU A 101 -18.10 16.09 -9.21
C GLU A 101 -18.79 17.27 -9.88
N ALA A 102 -18.31 18.49 -9.62
CA ALA A 102 -18.82 19.69 -10.26
C ALA A 102 -18.74 19.53 -11.79
N LYS A 103 -19.90 19.56 -12.44
CA LYS A 103 -19.99 19.61 -13.90
C LYS A 103 -19.68 21.04 -14.33
N VAL A 104 -18.49 21.22 -14.90
CA VAL A 104 -18.03 22.47 -15.51
C VAL A 104 -18.20 22.37 -17.02
#